data_AF-A0A7V9N929-F1
#
_entry.id   AF-A0A7V9N929-F1
#
_cell.length_a   1.000
_cell.length_b   1.000
_cell.length_c   1.000
_cell.angle_alpha   90.00
_cell.angle_beta   90.00
_cell.angle_gamma   90.00
#
_symmetry.space_group_name_H-M   'P 1'
#
loop_
_entity.id
_entity.type
_entity.pdbx_description
1 polymer ?
#
loop_
_entity_poly.entity_id
_entity_poly.type
_entity_poly.pdbx_seq_one_letter_code
_entity_poly.pdbx_strand_id
1 'polypeptide(L)'
;RDHGCSFPGCGTRSFLQAHHIVHWEHGGTTDLNNLTLVCCFHHKLVHEYGWRVALDDDSMATWFRRSGRRYDPGPDPPLRLDLGPAPGTESPSRHDINAPPPLAAGTYVPDRHMHVGPPPDASGLDESVRDRELLGAAF
;
A
#
# COMPACT_ATOMS: atom_id res chain seq x y z
N ARG A 1 -13.06 12.79 -13.78
CA ARG A 1 -12.51 11.51 -14.29
C ARG A 1 -11.76 10.81 -13.17
N ASP A 2 -10.48 11.12 -12.94
CA ASP A 2 -9.72 10.47 -11.85
C ASP A 2 -9.64 11.41 -10.63
N HIS A 3 -10.26 11.01 -9.51
CA HIS A 3 -10.25 11.75 -8.23
C HIS A 3 -9.28 11.14 -7.20
N GLY A 4 -8.33 10.34 -7.69
CA GLY A 4 -7.43 9.48 -6.93
C GLY A 4 -6.88 8.38 -7.84
N CYS A 5 -6.19 7.39 -7.27
CA CYS A 5 -5.78 6.20 -8.02
C CYS A 5 -7.00 5.49 -8.63
N SER A 6 -6.96 5.21 -9.93
CA SER A 6 -8.04 4.57 -10.69
C SER A 6 -8.21 3.07 -10.43
N PHE A 7 -7.32 2.47 -9.62
CA PHE A 7 -7.46 1.07 -9.23
C PHE A 7 -8.70 0.89 -8.33
N PRO A 8 -9.62 -0.05 -8.63
CA PRO A 8 -10.84 -0.24 -7.87
C PRO A 8 -10.57 -0.50 -6.38
N GLY A 9 -11.18 0.30 -5.50
CA GLY A 9 -11.05 0.17 -4.05
C GLY A 9 -9.77 0.77 -3.44
N CYS A 10 -8.85 1.35 -4.21
CA CYS A 10 -7.60 1.90 -3.66
C CYS A 10 -7.82 3.17 -2.83
N GLY A 11 -8.60 4.13 -3.33
CA GLY A 11 -8.93 5.39 -2.64
C GLY A 11 -7.75 6.35 -2.37
N THR A 12 -6.51 5.98 -2.72
CA THR A 12 -5.32 6.78 -2.45
C THR A 12 -5.32 8.07 -3.28
N ARG A 13 -4.98 9.20 -2.64
CA ARG A 13 -4.91 10.53 -3.25
C ARG A 13 -3.52 11.18 -3.24
N SER A 14 -2.53 10.47 -2.71
CA SER A 14 -1.14 10.94 -2.60
C SER A 14 -0.22 10.10 -3.47
N PHE A 15 0.90 10.67 -3.89
CA PHE A 15 1.91 9.98 -4.71
C PHE A 15 1.32 9.38 -5.99
N LEU A 16 0.54 10.20 -6.69
CA LEU A 16 -0.12 9.82 -7.93
C LEU A 16 0.76 10.13 -9.13
N GLN A 17 0.71 9.26 -10.13
CA GLN A 17 1.46 9.34 -11.38
C GLN A 17 0.50 9.11 -12.54
N ALA A 18 0.67 9.87 -13.63
CA ALA A 18 -0.05 9.60 -14.87
C ALA A 18 0.63 8.43 -15.59
N HIS A 19 -0.15 7.40 -15.89
CA HIS A 19 0.29 6.21 -16.59
C HIS A 19 -0.30 6.17 -18.00
N HIS A 20 0.57 6.04 -19.01
CA HIS A 20 0.18 5.87 -20.41
C HIS A 20 -0.40 4.48 -20.65
N ILE A 21 -1.61 4.40 -21.21
CA ILE A 21 -2.24 3.13 -21.62
C ILE A 21 -1.52 2.55 -22.83
N VAL A 22 -1.37 3.36 -23.88
CA VAL A 22 -0.43 3.10 -24.97
C VAL A 22 0.85 3.83 -24.60
N HIS A 23 1.93 3.09 -24.39
CA HIS A 23 3.23 3.65 -24.01
C HIS A 23 3.73 4.66 -25.06
N TRP A 24 4.43 5.69 -24.62
CA TRP A 24 4.95 6.75 -25.51
C TRP A 24 5.92 6.21 -26.56
N GLU A 25 6.73 5.20 -26.22
CA GLU A 25 7.62 4.51 -27.19
C GLU A 25 6.85 3.80 -28.30
N HIS A 26 5.58 3.48 -28.06
CA HIS A 26 4.67 2.88 -29.05
C HIS A 26 3.80 3.93 -29.76
N GLY A 27 4.16 5.22 -29.65
CA GLY A 27 3.42 6.32 -30.25
C GLY A 27 2.24 6.81 -29.41
N GLY A 28 2.15 6.42 -28.14
CA GLY A 28 1.12 6.89 -27.23
C GLY A 28 1.21 8.39 -26.98
N THR A 29 0.10 9.10 -27.14
CA THR A 29 -0.01 10.53 -26.89
C THR A 29 -0.04 10.85 -25.40
N THR A 30 0.42 12.03 -25.03
CA THR A 30 0.25 12.58 -23.67
C THR A 30 -1.02 13.43 -23.66
N ASP A 31 -2.17 12.77 -23.71
CA ASP A 31 -3.48 13.39 -23.53
C ASP A 31 -4.33 12.60 -22.54
N LEU A 32 -5.43 13.19 -22.08
CA LEU A 32 -6.26 12.57 -21.06
C LEU A 32 -6.77 11.20 -21.53
N ASN A 33 -7.15 11.03 -22.79
CA ASN A 33 -7.72 9.77 -23.28
C ASN A 33 -6.72 8.61 -23.30
N ASN A 34 -5.41 8.89 -23.25
CA ASN A 34 -4.36 7.88 -23.17
C ASN A 34 -3.68 7.79 -21.80
N LEU A 35 -4.11 8.57 -20.80
CA LEU A 35 -3.51 8.59 -19.46
C LEU A 35 -4.50 8.16 -18.40
N THR A 36 -4.07 7.42 -17.38
CA THR A 36 -4.85 7.22 -16.15
C THR A 36 -4.02 7.50 -14.91
N LEU A 37 -4.66 7.99 -13.85
CA LEU A 37 -3.99 8.32 -12.61
C LEU A 37 -3.85 7.09 -11.70
N VAL A 38 -2.62 6.75 -11.29
CA VAL A 38 -2.32 5.60 -10.42
C VAL A 38 -1.37 6.00 -9.30
N CYS A 39 -1.48 5.37 -8.11
CA CYS A 39 -0.49 5.55 -7.06
C CYS A 39 0.79 4.76 -7.35
N CYS A 40 1.92 5.09 -6.70
CA CYS A 40 3.19 4.39 -6.90
C CYS A 40 3.10 2.85 -6.82
N PHE A 41 2.28 2.32 -5.90
CA PHE A 41 2.06 0.88 -5.79
C PHE A 41 1.39 0.29 -7.04
N HIS A 42 0.29 0.89 -7.50
CA HIS A 42 -0.43 0.40 -8.67
C HIS A 42 0.31 0.70 -9.99
N HIS A 43 1.12 1.76 -10.02
CA HIS A 43 2.02 2.01 -11.13
C HIS A 43 3.04 0.88 -11.28
N LYS A 44 3.70 0.50 -10.16
CA LYS A 44 4.58 -0.66 -10.10
C LYS A 44 3.86 -1.97 -10.45
N LEU A 45 2.60 -2.12 -10.05
CA LEU A 45 1.77 -3.28 -10.37
C LEU A 45 1.64 -3.51 -11.89
N VAL A 46 1.48 -2.44 -12.66
CA VAL A 46 1.41 -2.51 -14.12
C VAL A 46 2.80 -2.77 -14.74
N HIS A 47 3.82 -2.03 -14.32
CA HIS A 47 5.15 -2.13 -14.94
C HIS A 47 5.90 -3.43 -14.61
N GLU A 48 5.82 -3.92 -13.38
CA GLU A 48 6.65 -5.04 -12.90
C GLU A 48 5.84 -6.33 -12.75
N TYR A 49 4.57 -6.20 -12.34
CA TYR A 49 3.76 -7.36 -11.96
C TYR A 49 2.80 -7.83 -13.05
N GLY A 50 2.93 -7.29 -14.26
CA GLY A 50 2.22 -7.73 -15.47
C GLY A 50 0.72 -7.49 -15.46
N TRP A 51 0.24 -6.64 -14.53
CA TRP A 51 -1.13 -6.16 -14.59
C TRP A 51 -1.30 -5.22 -15.77
N ARG A 52 -2.54 -5.10 -16.25
CA ARG A 52 -2.85 -4.20 -17.36
C ARG A 52 -4.05 -3.35 -16.99
N VAL A 53 -4.09 -2.17 -17.57
CA VAL A 53 -5.22 -1.25 -17.49
C VAL A 53 -5.58 -0.81 -18.91
N ALA A 54 -6.87 -0.70 -19.19
CA ALA A 54 -7.40 -0.14 -20.41
C ALA A 54 -8.43 0.94 -20.05
N LEU A 55 -8.63 1.89 -20.96
CA LEU A 55 -9.68 2.90 -20.87
C LEU A 55 -10.75 2.59 -21.90
N ASP A 56 -12.01 2.80 -21.54
CA ASP A 56 -13.12 2.84 -22.49
C ASP A 56 -13.34 4.27 -23.03
N ASP A 57 -14.34 4.41 -23.90
CA ASP A 57 -14.70 5.69 -24.54
C ASP A 57 -15.12 6.76 -23.50
N ASP A 58 -15.64 6.33 -22.34
CA ASP A 58 -16.00 7.18 -21.22
C ASP A 58 -14.81 7.43 -20.27
N SER A 59 -13.60 7.06 -20.69
CA SER A 59 -12.38 7.27 -19.93
C SER A 59 -12.35 6.54 -18.57
N MET A 60 -13.11 5.44 -18.45
CA MET A 60 -13.17 4.60 -17.26
C MET A 60 -12.13 3.48 -17.32
N ALA A 61 -11.38 3.31 -16.24
CA ALA A 61 -10.30 2.33 -16.16
C ALA A 61 -10.83 0.90 -15.89
N THR A 62 -10.58 -0.01 -16.83
CA THR A 62 -10.77 -1.45 -16.64
C THR A 62 -9.43 -2.12 -16.39
N TRP A 63 -9.34 -2.86 -15.28
CA TRP A 63 -8.11 -3.51 -14.84
C TRP A 63 -8.13 -5.00 -15.14
N PHE A 64 -6.95 -5.55 -15.45
CA PHE A 64 -6.75 -6.96 -15.76
C PHE A 64 -5.57 -7.50 -14.95
N ARG A 65 -5.76 -8.71 -14.41
CA ARG A 65 -4.69 -9.45 -13.75
C ARG A 65 -3.62 -9.84 -14.77
N ARG A 66 -2.45 -10.27 -14.28
CA ARG A 66 -1.38 -10.85 -15.11
C ARG A 66 -1.88 -11.95 -16.08
N SER A 67 -2.87 -12.73 -15.66
CA SER A 67 -3.46 -13.78 -16.49
C SER A 67 -4.28 -13.28 -17.69
N GLY A 68 -4.51 -11.96 -17.79
CA GLY A 68 -5.41 -11.35 -18.76
C GLY A 68 -6.88 -11.36 -18.35
N ARG A 69 -7.25 -12.02 -17.24
CA ARG A 69 -8.61 -11.97 -16.71
C ARG A 69 -8.91 -10.57 -16.17
N ARG A 70 -10.07 -10.01 -16.53
CA ARG A 70 -10.60 -8.77 -15.94
C ARG A 70 -10.65 -8.91 -14.42
N TYR A 71 -10.12 -7.90 -13.73
CA TYR A 71 -10.23 -7.78 -12.28
C TYR A 71 -11.65 -7.37 -11.94
N ASP A 72 -12.31 -8.21 -11.17
CA ASP A 72 -13.59 -7.91 -10.55
C ASP A 72 -13.31 -7.62 -9.07
N PRO A 73 -13.50 -6.37 -8.59
CA PRO A 73 -13.30 -6.03 -7.19
C PRO A 73 -14.27 -6.76 -6.25
N GLY A 74 -15.32 -7.38 -6.79
CA GLY A 74 -16.45 -7.86 -6.00
C GLY A 74 -17.33 -6.68 -5.56
N PRO A 75 -18.41 -6.98 -4.81
CA PRO A 75 -19.26 -5.93 -4.27
C PRO A 75 -18.46 -5.05 -3.31
N ASP A 76 -18.79 -3.75 -3.28
CA ASP A 76 -18.30 -2.88 -2.22
C ASP A 76 -18.58 -3.55 -0.87
N PRO A 77 -17.62 -3.53 0.07
CA PRO A 77 -17.91 -3.99 1.42
C PRO A 77 -19.14 -3.22 1.90
N PRO A 78 -20.08 -3.89 2.61
CA PRO A 78 -21.27 -3.21 3.09
C PRO A 78 -20.81 -1.97 3.81
N LEU A 79 -21.45 -0.83 3.51
CA LEU A 79 -21.25 0.40 4.28
C LEU A 79 -21.27 -0.04 5.73
N ARG A 80 -20.22 0.31 6.48
CA ARG A 80 -20.18 0.00 7.90
C ARG A 80 -21.46 0.61 8.44
N LEU A 81 -22.44 -0.23 8.75
CA LEU A 81 -23.62 0.22 9.47
C LEU A 81 -23.02 0.95 10.66
N ASP A 82 -23.42 2.21 10.87
CA ASP A 82 -23.23 2.89 12.14
C ASP A 82 -24.04 2.08 13.16
N LEU A 83 -23.53 0.89 13.50
CA LEU A 83 -23.63 0.34 14.83
C LEU A 83 -22.99 1.44 15.64
N GLY A 84 -23.84 2.32 16.19
CA GLY A 84 -23.41 3.36 17.10
C GLY A 84 -22.48 2.77 18.17
N PRO A 85 -21.81 3.61 18.97
CA PRO A 85 -20.97 3.12 20.05
C PRO A 85 -21.70 2.00 20.79
N ALA A 86 -21.02 0.86 20.99
CA ALA A 86 -21.59 -0.23 21.77
C ALA A 86 -22.20 0.38 23.05
N PRO A 87 -23.45 0.02 23.42
CA PRO A 87 -24.09 0.63 24.58
C PRO A 87 -23.19 0.40 25.81
N GLY A 88 -22.61 1.47 26.35
CA GLY A 88 -21.85 1.45 27.60
C GLY A 88 -20.35 1.78 27.54
N THR A 89 -19.74 2.10 26.40
CA THR A 89 -18.36 2.65 26.38
C THR A 89 -18.39 4.18 26.32
N GLU A 90 -18.65 4.82 27.46
CA GLU A 90 -18.28 6.22 27.65
C GLU A 90 -16.76 6.36 27.54
N SER A 91 -16.29 7.14 26.57
CA SER A 91 -14.87 7.52 26.52
C SER A 91 -14.59 8.45 27.69
N PRO A 92 -13.55 8.20 28.52
CA PRO A 92 -13.24 9.08 29.64
C PRO A 92 -12.99 10.50 29.13
N SER A 93 -13.51 11.47 29.89
CA SER A 93 -13.38 12.87 29.53
C SER A 93 -11.90 13.29 29.57
N ARG A 94 -11.51 14.27 28.75
CA ARG A 94 -10.14 14.83 28.76
C ARG A 94 -9.69 15.41 30.10
N HIS A 95 -10.57 15.50 31.10
CA HIS A 95 -10.21 15.96 32.45
C HIS A 95 -9.67 14.84 33.35
N ASP A 96 -9.87 13.57 32.98
CA ASP A 96 -9.53 12.42 33.82
C ASP A 96 -8.11 11.86 33.58
N ILE A 97 -7.43 12.29 32.51
CA ILE A 97 -6.06 11.85 32.18
C ILE A 97 -4.98 12.37 33.14
N ASN A 98 -5.31 13.34 33.99
CA ASN A 98 -4.39 13.89 35.01
C ASN A 98 -4.73 13.43 36.43
N ALA A 99 -5.71 12.52 36.60
CA ALA A 99 -5.95 11.94 37.91
C ALA A 99 -4.75 11.05 38.32
N PRO A 100 -4.18 11.22 39.53
CA PRO A 100 -3.12 10.34 39.98
C PRO A 100 -3.67 8.90 40.04
N PRO A 101 -2.92 7.89 39.57
CA PRO A 101 -3.38 6.52 39.64
C PRO A 101 -3.62 6.13 41.11
N PRO A 102 -4.66 5.33 41.40
CA PRO A 102 -4.87 4.86 42.76
C PRO A 102 -3.65 4.05 43.21
N LEU A 103 -3.14 4.33 44.40
CA LEU A 103 -2.05 3.57 45.01
C LEU A 103 -2.52 2.13 45.22
N ALA A 104 -2.14 1.22 44.32
CA ALA A 104 -2.44 -0.18 44.45
C ALA A 104 -1.66 -0.76 45.64
N ALA A 105 -2.38 -1.16 46.68
CA ALA A 105 -1.86 -2.07 47.69
C ALA A 105 -1.75 -3.47 47.05
N GLY A 106 -0.53 -3.97 46.81
CA GLY A 106 -0.38 -5.32 46.27
C GLY A 106 1.04 -5.73 45.88
N THR A 107 1.73 -6.32 46.86
CA THR A 107 2.75 -7.39 46.75
C THR A 107 3.78 -7.34 45.62
N TYR A 108 4.99 -6.94 46.00
CA TYR A 108 6.26 -7.18 45.30
C TYR A 108 6.46 -8.68 44.99
N VAL A 109 6.75 -8.99 43.72
CA VAL A 109 7.27 -10.30 43.28
C VAL A 109 8.64 -10.03 42.66
N PRO A 110 9.75 -10.60 43.17
CA PRO A 110 11.08 -10.29 42.64
C PRO A 110 11.27 -10.85 41.23
N ASP A 111 11.94 -10.03 40.43
CA ASP A 111 12.22 -10.18 38.99
C ASP A 111 13.02 -11.46 38.68
N ARG A 112 12.49 -12.33 37.80
CA ARG A 112 13.26 -13.44 37.21
C ARG A 112 13.98 -12.92 35.97
N HIS A 113 15.24 -12.54 36.14
CA HIS A 113 16.18 -12.25 35.06
C HIS A 113 16.17 -13.37 34.00
N MET A 114 15.65 -13.08 32.80
CA MET A 114 15.97 -13.86 31.60
C MET A 114 17.26 -13.31 30.97
N HIS A 115 18.30 -14.14 30.96
CA HIS A 115 19.50 -13.92 30.16
C HIS A 115 19.16 -14.00 28.66
N VAL A 116 19.33 -12.90 27.94
CA VAL A 116 19.36 -12.89 26.47
C VAL A 116 20.80 -13.19 26.04
N GLY A 117 21.00 -14.30 25.33
CA GLY A 117 22.29 -14.65 24.73
C GLY A 117 22.65 -13.73 23.55
N PRO A 118 23.95 -13.57 23.22
CA PRO A 118 24.38 -12.71 22.13
C PRO A 118 23.97 -13.25 20.75
N PRO A 119 23.78 -12.37 19.74
CA PRO A 119 23.45 -12.79 18.38
C PRO A 119 24.62 -13.54 17.72
N PRO A 120 24.36 -14.55 16.86
CA PRO A 120 25.42 -15.17 16.07
C PRO A 120 25.94 -14.21 14.99
N ASP A 121 27.23 -14.30 14.81
CA ASP A 121 28.15 -13.51 14.00
C ASP A 121 28.02 -13.76 12.49
N ALA A 122 28.29 -12.70 11.73
CA ALA A 122 28.41 -12.71 10.29
C ALA A 122 29.81 -13.13 9.86
N SER A 123 29.94 -14.26 9.16
CA SER A 123 31.10 -14.60 8.31
C SER A 123 30.75 -15.80 7.40
N GLY A 124 30.84 -15.62 6.08
CA GLY A 124 30.67 -16.70 5.11
C GLY A 124 30.42 -16.19 3.69
N LEU A 125 31.50 -15.78 3.02
CA LEU A 125 31.58 -15.43 1.60
C LEU A 125 31.51 -16.69 0.71
N ASP A 126 30.86 -16.61 -0.44
CA ASP A 126 31.28 -17.32 -1.65
C ASP A 126 31.04 -16.43 -2.88
N GLU A 127 32.11 -16.30 -3.66
CA GLU A 127 32.26 -15.51 -4.87
C GLU A 127 31.81 -16.33 -6.08
N SER A 128 30.73 -15.94 -6.77
CA SER A 128 30.62 -16.17 -8.22
C SER A 128 29.43 -15.41 -8.79
N VAL A 129 29.73 -14.37 -9.58
CA VAL A 129 29.09 -13.87 -10.82
C VAL A 129 29.38 -12.37 -10.88
N ARG A 130 30.67 -12.06 -11.08
CA ARG A 130 31.10 -10.86 -11.77
C ARG A 130 31.15 -11.20 -13.27
N ASP A 131 30.98 -10.15 -14.08
CA ASP A 131 31.07 -10.06 -15.55
C ASP A 131 29.80 -10.27 -16.38
N ARG A 132 29.03 -9.18 -16.54
CA ARG A 132 29.05 -8.38 -17.79
C ARG A 132 28.33 -7.03 -17.65
N GLU A 133 29.17 -5.99 -17.56
CA GLU A 133 29.11 -4.65 -18.19
C GLU A 133 27.73 -4.09 -18.59
N LEU A 134 27.26 -2.98 -17.98
CA LEU A 134 27.67 -1.57 -18.13
C LEU A 134 27.20 -0.89 -19.43
N LEU A 135 26.70 0.35 -19.24
CA LEU A 135 26.24 1.41 -20.17
C LEU A 135 24.71 1.53 -20.24
N GLY A 136 24.02 2.60 -19.82
CA GLY A 136 24.32 3.92 -19.25
C GLY A 136 22.96 4.58 -18.89
N ALA A 137 22.77 5.13 -17.70
CA ALA A 137 22.92 6.55 -17.32
C ALA A 137 21.86 7.53 -17.89
N ALA A 138 21.04 8.09 -16.98
CA ALA A 138 20.27 9.35 -17.03
C ALA A 138 19.17 9.45 -18.15
N PHE A 139 17.93 9.89 -17.91
CA PHE A 139 17.41 11.07 -17.21
C PHE A 139 15.93 10.89 -16.84
#